data_AF-M0MCA6-F1
#
_entry.id   AF-M0MCA6-F1
#
_cell.length_a   1.000
_cell.length_b   1.000
_cell.length_c   1.000
_cell.angle_alpha   90.00
_cell.angle_beta   90.00
_cell.angle_gamma   90.00
#
_symmetry.space_group_name_H-M   'P 1'
#
loop_
_entity.id
_entity.type
_entity.pdbx_description
1 polymer ?
#
loop_
_entity_poly.entity_id
_entity_poly.type
_entity_poly.pdbx_seq_one_letter_code
_entity_poly.pdbx_strand_id
1 'polypeptide(L)'
;MNLRPNRVDLVGTAIATLTLLGSLTLWSQLPSQVAIHFSASGDPNTVVPKAIAVALIPAVMLGSLAILRVAAHYDPPDDERVFVVTAIGTMLLLLAAVQFLVLGWNLGYAISMDAVLVGAVLWVVALVGYSYHRTGTLVRTKKPAVTEALAQFWRRW
;
A
#
# COMPACT_ATOMS: atom_id res chain seq x y z
N MET A 1 -14.30 -0.12 -12.01
CA MET A 1 -13.67 -1.46 -12.17
C MET A 1 -14.70 -2.58 -12.07
N ASN A 2 -14.53 -3.70 -12.77
CA ASN A 2 -15.37 -4.90 -12.57
C ASN A 2 -14.90 -5.68 -11.32
N LEU A 3 -15.84 -6.19 -10.50
CA LEU A 3 -15.58 -6.99 -9.30
C LEU A 3 -15.22 -8.46 -9.61
N ARG A 4 -15.31 -8.88 -10.87
CA ARG A 4 -14.79 -10.19 -11.28
C ARG A 4 -13.27 -10.25 -11.04
N PRO A 5 -12.74 -11.39 -10.55
CA PRO A 5 -11.31 -11.58 -10.37
C PRO A 5 -10.54 -11.25 -11.65
N ASN A 6 -9.51 -10.43 -11.53
CA ASN A 6 -8.66 -10.03 -12.66
C ASN A 6 -7.17 -10.24 -12.34
N ARG A 7 -6.30 -9.81 -13.26
CA ARG A 7 -4.84 -9.94 -13.09
C ARG A 7 -4.31 -9.20 -11.85
N VAL A 8 -4.90 -8.06 -11.50
CA VAL A 8 -4.51 -7.28 -10.31
C VAL A 8 -4.85 -8.05 -9.05
N ASP A 9 -6.02 -8.69 -8.99
CA ASP A 9 -6.41 -9.53 -7.85
C ASP A 9 -5.49 -10.74 -7.70
N LEU A 10 -5.15 -11.40 -8.81
CA LEU A 10 -4.24 -12.54 -8.80
C LEU A 10 -2.85 -12.14 -8.30
N VAL A 11 -2.29 -11.06 -8.83
CA VAL A 11 -0.98 -10.55 -8.42
C VAL A 11 -1.00 -10.10 -6.97
N GLY A 12 -2.03 -9.35 -6.55
CA GLY A 12 -2.13 -8.85 -5.17
C GLY A 12 -2.29 -9.98 -4.16
N THR A 13 -3.12 -10.97 -4.48
CA THR A 13 -3.27 -12.19 -3.66
C THR A 13 -1.95 -12.96 -3.62
N ALA A 14 -1.26 -13.14 -4.75
CA ALA A 14 0.03 -13.80 -4.79
C ALA A 14 1.07 -13.10 -3.91
N ILE A 15 1.15 -11.76 -3.95
CA ILE A 15 2.08 -10.99 -3.10
C ILE A 15 1.74 -11.20 -1.62
N ALA A 16 0.45 -11.13 -1.23
CA ALA A 16 0.03 -11.38 0.15
C ALA A 16 0.34 -12.81 0.61
N THR A 17 0.08 -13.81 -0.24
CA THR A 17 0.42 -15.22 0.04
C THR A 17 1.92 -15.42 0.17
N LEU A 18 2.72 -14.86 -0.73
CA LEU A 18 4.19 -14.93 -0.64
C LEU A 18 4.72 -14.25 0.62
N THR A 19 4.11 -13.14 1.03
CA THR A 19 4.45 -12.45 2.28
C THR A 19 4.16 -13.33 3.50
N LEU A 20 3.00 -14.00 3.52
CA LEU A 20 2.66 -14.95 4.58
C LEU A 20 3.61 -16.15 4.59
N LEU A 21 3.85 -16.77 3.44
CA LEU A 21 4.74 -17.93 3.32
C LEU A 21 6.17 -17.57 3.74
N GLY A 22 6.69 -16.43 3.29
CA GLY A 22 8.00 -15.93 3.72
C GLY A 22 8.07 -15.59 5.20
N SER A 23 6.95 -15.21 5.83
CA SER A 23 6.89 -15.02 7.28
C SER A 23 6.90 -16.37 8.02
N LEU A 24 6.21 -17.38 7.47
CA LEU A 24 6.14 -18.73 8.04
C LEU A 24 7.47 -19.48 7.96
N THR A 25 8.29 -19.26 6.92
CA THR A 25 9.64 -19.86 6.84
C THR A 25 10.57 -19.36 7.95
N LEU A 26 10.29 -18.17 8.51
CA LEU A 26 11.05 -17.58 9.62
C LEU A 26 10.46 -17.93 11.00
N TRP A 27 9.31 -18.62 11.06
CA TRP A 27 8.54 -18.84 12.29
C TRP A 27 9.32 -19.47 13.45
N SER A 28 10.20 -20.43 13.15
CA SER A 28 10.99 -21.15 14.16
C SER A 28 12.09 -20.28 14.78
N GLN A 29 12.52 -19.24 14.09
CA GLN A 29 13.59 -18.34 14.52
C GLN A 29 13.05 -17.11 15.27
N LEU A 30 11.75 -16.81 15.12
CA LEU A 30 11.14 -15.64 15.75
C LEU A 30 10.96 -15.83 17.26
N PRO A 31 11.23 -14.78 18.07
CA PRO A 31 10.92 -14.77 19.48
C PRO A 31 9.42 -14.92 19.74
N SER A 32 9.03 -15.29 20.97
CA SER A 32 7.62 -15.42 21.35
C SER A 32 6.86 -14.09 21.26
N GLN A 33 7.56 -12.98 21.56
CA GLN A 33 7.11 -11.61 21.43
C GLN A 33 7.92 -10.91 20.35
N VAL A 34 7.23 -10.32 19.38
CA VAL A 34 7.82 -9.64 18.23
C VAL A 34 7.53 -8.15 18.35
N ALA A 35 8.58 -7.33 18.32
CA ALA A 35 8.45 -5.87 18.26
C ALA A 35 7.88 -5.45 16.91
N ILE A 36 6.83 -4.62 16.92
CA ILE A 36 6.15 -4.15 15.70
C ILE A 36 6.11 -2.63 15.56
N HIS A 37 6.45 -1.90 16.62
CA HIS A 37 6.52 -0.45 16.61
C HIS A 37 7.79 0.01 17.34
N PHE A 38 8.40 1.08 16.81
CA PHE A 38 9.67 1.61 17.24
C PHE A 38 9.53 3.10 17.55
N SER A 39 10.27 3.59 18.55
CA SER A 39 10.37 5.01 18.87
C SER A 39 11.20 5.75 17.81
N ALA A 40 11.25 7.09 17.91
CA ALA A 40 12.17 7.89 17.10
C ALA A 40 13.65 7.58 17.38
N SER A 41 13.98 7.04 18.56
CA SER A 41 15.32 6.54 18.89
C SER A 41 15.61 5.14 18.35
N GLY A 42 14.63 4.47 17.74
CA GLY A 42 14.76 3.11 17.21
C GLY A 42 14.48 2.01 18.23
N ASP A 43 14.04 2.35 19.44
CA ASP A 43 13.75 1.38 20.50
C ASP A 43 12.36 0.76 20.32
N PRO A 44 12.21 -0.57 20.49
CA PRO A 44 10.90 -1.21 20.41
C PRO A 44 10.01 -0.73 21.57
N ASN A 45 8.83 -0.19 21.24
CA ASN A 45 7.88 0.29 22.25
C ASN A 45 6.54 -0.45 22.25
N THR A 46 6.28 -1.28 21.22
CA THR A 46 5.11 -2.17 21.15
C THR A 46 5.52 -3.55 20.66
N VAL A 47 5.09 -4.58 21.37
CA VAL A 47 5.33 -5.99 21.03
C VAL A 47 4.01 -6.74 20.91
N VAL A 48 3.98 -7.80 20.10
CA VAL A 48 2.84 -8.70 19.95
C VAL A 48 3.29 -10.16 19.88
N PRO A 49 2.40 -11.12 20.18
CA PRO A 49 2.66 -12.53 19.93
C PRO A 49 3.08 -12.80 18.48
N LYS A 50 4.06 -13.69 18.27
CA LYS A 50 4.57 -14.00 16.92
C LYS A 50 3.50 -14.43 15.91
N ALA A 51 2.43 -15.07 16.36
CA ALA A 51 1.29 -15.44 15.53
C ALA A 51 0.62 -14.20 14.89
N ILE A 52 0.44 -13.16 15.69
CA ILE A 52 -0.14 -11.89 15.24
C ILE A 52 0.84 -11.19 14.29
N ALA A 53 2.12 -11.12 14.63
CA ALA A 53 3.12 -10.49 13.78
C ALA A 53 3.22 -11.13 12.38
N VAL A 54 3.06 -12.45 12.30
CA VAL A 54 3.15 -13.20 11.02
C VAL A 54 1.88 -13.08 10.18
N ALA A 55 0.71 -13.07 10.81
CA ALA A 55 -0.57 -13.13 10.09
C ALA A 55 -1.20 -11.76 9.80
N LEU A 56 -0.92 -10.74 10.62
CA LEU A 56 -1.65 -9.47 10.56
C LEU A 56 -1.43 -8.73 9.24
N ILE A 57 -0.18 -8.54 8.82
CA ILE A 57 0.10 -7.78 7.59
C ILE A 57 -0.47 -8.48 6.34
N PRO A 58 -0.28 -9.79 6.12
CA PRO A 58 -0.95 -10.48 5.01
C PRO A 58 -2.48 -10.34 5.03
N ALA A 59 -3.11 -10.38 6.22
CA ALA A 59 -4.55 -10.18 6.35
C ALA A 59 -4.97 -8.75 5.98
N VAL A 60 -4.23 -7.73 6.46
CA VAL A 60 -4.45 -6.32 6.07
C VAL A 60 -4.27 -6.14 4.57
N MET A 61 -3.27 -6.78 3.95
CA MET A 61 -3.06 -6.70 2.50
C MET A 61 -4.27 -7.16 1.69
N LEU A 62 -4.84 -8.32 2.05
CA LEU A 62 -6.03 -8.85 1.39
C LEU A 62 -7.27 -7.99 1.66
N GLY A 63 -7.44 -7.54 2.91
CA GLY A 63 -8.53 -6.65 3.28
C GLY A 63 -8.48 -5.31 2.54
N SER A 64 -7.32 -4.67 2.50
CA SER A 64 -7.09 -3.42 1.77
C SER A 64 -7.30 -3.59 0.27
N LEU A 65 -6.82 -4.70 -0.32
CA LEU A 65 -7.07 -4.99 -1.74
C LEU A 65 -8.57 -5.08 -2.03
N ALA A 66 -9.33 -5.80 -1.21
CA ALA A 66 -10.78 -5.90 -1.35
C ALA A 66 -11.46 -4.52 -1.23
N ILE A 67 -11.10 -3.75 -0.20
CA ILE A 67 -11.66 -2.39 0.03
C ILE A 67 -11.37 -1.48 -1.17
N LEU A 68 -10.13 -1.44 -1.66
CA LEU A 68 -9.74 -0.61 -2.80
C LEU A 68 -10.46 -1.02 -4.09
N ARG A 69 -10.66 -2.33 -4.31
CA ARG A 69 -11.42 -2.85 -5.47
C ARG A 69 -12.89 -2.46 -5.41
N VAL A 70 -13.50 -2.52 -4.23
CA VAL A 70 -14.87 -2.06 -4.00
C VAL A 70 -14.98 -0.56 -4.19
N ALA A 71 -14.05 0.23 -3.65
CA ALA A 71 -14.01 1.67 -3.83
C ALA A 71 -13.92 2.04 -5.32
N ALA A 72 -12.99 1.43 -6.07
CA ALA A 72 -12.82 1.65 -7.51
C ALA A 72 -13.97 1.10 -8.37
N HIS A 73 -14.85 0.28 -7.81
CA HIS A 73 -16.09 -0.13 -8.48
C HIS A 73 -17.12 1.00 -8.43
N TYR A 74 -17.32 1.61 -7.26
CA TYR A 74 -18.31 2.67 -7.06
C TYR A 74 -17.83 4.05 -7.51
N ASP A 75 -16.54 4.34 -7.37
CA ASP A 75 -15.90 5.57 -7.88
C ASP A 75 -14.68 5.19 -8.73
N PRO A 76 -14.88 4.91 -10.04
CA PRO A 76 -13.81 4.51 -10.92
C PRO A 76 -12.72 5.59 -11.05
N PRO A 77 -11.43 5.22 -10.96
CA PRO A 77 -10.35 6.17 -11.13
C PRO A 77 -10.29 6.69 -12.57
N ASP A 78 -9.87 7.95 -12.74
CA ASP A 78 -9.72 8.57 -14.06
C ASP A 78 -8.65 7.86 -14.93
N ASP A 79 -7.56 7.41 -14.31
CA ASP A 79 -6.56 6.52 -14.93
C ASP A 79 -6.38 5.26 -14.09
N GLU A 80 -6.91 4.14 -14.60
CA GLU A 80 -6.86 2.83 -13.93
C GLU A 80 -5.41 2.38 -13.68
N ARG A 81 -4.48 2.67 -14.60
CA ARG A 81 -3.09 2.24 -14.46
C ARG A 81 -2.37 3.02 -13.36
N VAL A 82 -2.60 4.33 -13.29
CA VAL A 82 -2.06 5.15 -12.19
C VAL A 82 -2.59 4.62 -10.87
N PHE A 83 -3.90 4.43 -10.74
CA PHE A 83 -4.51 3.87 -9.51
C PHE A 83 -3.92 2.51 -9.12
N VAL A 84 -3.78 1.59 -10.08
CA VAL A 84 -3.21 0.25 -9.81
C VAL A 84 -1.77 0.35 -9.34
N VAL A 85 -0.94 1.22 -9.90
CA VAL A 85 0.48 1.35 -9.51
C VAL A 85 0.62 2.10 -8.17
N THR A 86 -0.04 3.25 -8.04
CA THR A 86 0.17 4.18 -6.92
C THR A 86 -0.64 3.83 -5.68
N ALA A 87 -1.86 3.30 -5.83
CA ALA A 87 -2.67 2.89 -4.69
C ALA A 87 -2.41 1.41 -4.38
N ILE A 88 -2.82 0.50 -5.27
CA ILE A 88 -2.81 -0.94 -4.98
C ILE A 88 -1.38 -1.50 -4.90
N GLY A 89 -0.56 -1.26 -5.93
CA GLY A 89 0.79 -1.80 -6.03
C GLY A 89 1.70 -1.27 -4.93
N THR A 90 1.70 0.04 -4.71
CA THR A 90 2.45 0.67 -3.61
C THR A 90 2.01 0.15 -2.25
N MET A 91 0.71 0.09 -1.98
CA MET A 91 0.20 -0.41 -0.71
C MET A 91 0.67 -1.85 -0.46
N LEU A 92 0.52 -2.76 -1.43
CA LEU A 92 0.94 -4.16 -1.29
C LEU A 92 2.44 -4.31 -1.07
N LEU A 93 3.25 -3.63 -1.89
CA LEU A 93 4.71 -3.71 -1.81
C LEU A 93 5.25 -3.09 -0.53
N LEU A 94 4.70 -1.95 -0.10
CA LEU A 94 5.12 -1.29 1.13
C LEU A 94 4.77 -2.13 2.36
N LEU A 95 3.57 -2.71 2.41
CA LEU A 95 3.20 -3.61 3.51
C LEU A 95 4.06 -4.87 3.54
N ALA A 96 4.35 -5.48 2.38
CA ALA A 96 5.27 -6.61 2.31
C ALA A 96 6.69 -6.21 2.79
N ALA A 97 7.19 -5.06 2.38
CA ALA A 97 8.49 -4.55 2.81
C ALA A 97 8.52 -4.32 4.33
N VAL A 98 7.48 -3.69 4.91
CA VAL A 98 7.34 -3.48 6.36
C VAL A 98 7.31 -4.82 7.09
N GLN A 99 6.59 -5.83 6.60
CA GLN A 99 6.57 -7.16 7.20
C GLN A 99 7.98 -7.72 7.32
N PHE A 100 8.73 -7.77 6.21
CA PHE A 100 10.08 -8.33 6.23
C PHE A 100 11.09 -7.47 7.00
N LEU A 101 10.89 -6.15 7.04
CA LEU A 101 11.66 -5.25 7.89
C LEU A 101 11.49 -5.58 9.37
N VAL A 102 10.23 -5.73 9.81
CA VAL A 102 9.88 -6.07 11.19
C VAL A 102 10.45 -7.44 11.57
N LEU A 103 10.28 -8.45 10.70
CA LEU A 103 10.83 -9.78 10.95
C LEU A 103 12.36 -9.76 10.99
N GLY A 104 13.01 -9.06 10.05
CA GLY A 104 14.46 -8.92 10.03
C GLY A 104 15.00 -8.26 11.29
N TRP A 105 14.37 -7.18 11.76
CA TRP A 105 14.78 -6.52 12.99
C TRP A 105 14.71 -7.47 14.19
N ASN A 106 13.61 -8.24 14.32
CA ASN A 106 13.42 -9.19 15.41
C ASN A 106 14.34 -10.42 15.34
N LEU A 107 14.92 -10.72 14.17
CA LEU A 107 15.97 -11.73 14.00
C LEU A 107 17.37 -11.19 14.34
N GLY A 108 17.47 -9.92 14.72
CA GLY A 108 18.73 -9.28 15.11
C GLY A 108 19.52 -8.66 13.95
N TYR A 109 18.92 -8.50 12.77
CA TYR A 109 19.59 -7.79 11.68
C TYR A 109 19.71 -6.28 12.00
N ALA A 110 20.90 -5.73 11.79
CA ALA A 110 21.16 -4.29 11.96
C ALA A 110 20.54 -3.49 10.81
N ILE A 111 19.28 -3.09 10.98
CA ILE A 111 18.52 -2.32 10.01
C ILE A 111 18.63 -0.83 10.34
N SER A 112 19.18 -0.05 9.40
CA SER A 112 19.22 1.41 9.50
C SER A 112 17.83 1.99 9.20
N MET A 113 17.17 2.53 10.23
CA MET A 113 15.87 3.19 10.07
C MET A 113 15.96 4.46 9.22
N ASP A 114 17.10 5.15 9.25
CA ASP A 114 17.37 6.29 8.36
C ASP A 114 17.36 5.86 6.89
N ALA A 115 18.01 4.74 6.56
CA ALA A 115 18.00 4.22 5.20
C ALA A 115 16.58 3.81 4.75
N VAL A 116 15.79 3.23 5.64
CA VAL A 116 14.37 2.92 5.37
C VAL A 116 13.58 4.18 5.09
N LEU A 117 13.75 5.23 5.91
CA LEU A 117 13.07 6.51 5.74
C LEU A 117 13.44 7.18 4.42
N VAL A 118 14.75 7.23 4.08
CA VAL A 118 15.22 7.75 2.79
C VAL A 118 14.63 6.96 1.64
N GLY A 119 14.63 5.63 1.71
CA GLY A 119 14.01 4.77 0.71
C GLY A 119 12.52 5.05 0.53
N ALA A 120 11.78 5.23 1.62
CA ALA A 120 10.36 5.58 1.58
C ALA A 120 10.12 6.96 0.94
N VAL A 121 10.92 7.96 1.27
CA VAL A 121 10.83 9.31 0.66
C VAL A 121 11.12 9.24 -0.85
N LEU A 122 12.18 8.55 -1.26
CA LEU A 122 12.51 8.37 -2.66
C LEU A 122 11.40 7.64 -3.42
N TRP A 123 10.78 6.64 -2.80
CA TRP A 123 9.64 5.93 -3.37
C TRP A 123 8.44 6.87 -3.60
N VAL A 124 8.10 7.72 -2.62
CA VAL A 124 7.02 8.71 -2.77
C VAL A 124 7.33 9.68 -3.90
N VAL A 125 8.55 10.21 -3.97
CA VAL A 125 8.98 11.11 -5.06
C VAL A 125 8.85 10.41 -6.41
N ALA A 126 9.26 9.14 -6.52
CA ALA A 126 9.13 8.36 -7.74
C ALA A 126 7.65 8.15 -8.15
N LEU A 127 6.75 7.89 -7.20
CA LEU A 127 5.31 7.75 -7.48
C LEU A 127 4.68 9.06 -7.96
N VAL A 128 5.08 10.19 -7.36
CA VAL A 128 4.62 11.52 -7.82
C VAL A 128 5.12 11.79 -9.23
N GLY A 129 6.41 11.56 -9.50
CA GLY A 129 6.99 11.70 -10.83
C GLY A 129 6.34 10.79 -11.87
N TYR A 130 6.07 9.53 -11.52
CA TYR A 130 5.35 8.58 -12.36
C TYR A 130 3.94 9.07 -12.69
N SER A 131 3.20 9.51 -11.66
CA SER A 131 1.83 10.00 -11.83
C SER A 131 1.80 11.23 -12.73
N TYR A 132 2.70 12.20 -12.49
CA TYR A 132 2.82 13.41 -13.28
C TYR A 132 3.18 13.13 -14.74
N HIS A 133 4.19 12.28 -14.98
CA HIS A 133 4.59 11.90 -16.33
C HIS A 133 3.45 11.21 -17.09
N ARG A 134 2.57 10.49 -16.39
CA ARG A 134 1.47 9.74 -17.02
C ARG A 134 0.26 10.62 -17.34
N THR A 135 -0.10 11.54 -16.46
CA THR A 135 -1.34 12.33 -16.56
C THR A 135 -1.12 13.77 -17.02
N GLY A 136 0.12 14.27 -16.97
CA GLY A 136 0.46 15.67 -17.24
C GLY A 136 -0.01 16.65 -16.16
N THR A 137 -0.60 16.18 -15.06
CA THR A 137 -1.15 17.02 -13.99
C THR A 137 -0.91 16.37 -12.62
N LEU A 138 -0.55 17.16 -11.61
CA LEU A 138 -0.37 16.65 -10.23
C LEU A 138 -1.70 16.35 -9.54
N VAL A 139 -2.74 17.14 -9.82
CA VAL A 139 -4.12 16.95 -9.38
C VAL A 139 -5.02 17.56 -10.45
N ARG A 140 -5.89 16.76 -11.08
CA ARG A 140 -7.00 17.31 -11.87
C ARG A 140 -8.25 17.18 -11.02
N THR A 141 -8.68 18.28 -10.41
CA THR A 141 -10.01 18.33 -9.81
C THR A 141 -11.00 18.05 -10.93
N LYS A 142 -11.86 17.04 -10.77
CA LYS A 142 -13.07 16.92 -11.59
C LYS A 142 -13.75 18.28 -11.51
N LYS A 143 -13.88 19.01 -12.62
CA LYS A 143 -14.77 20.17 -12.63
C LYS A 143 -16.11 19.66 -12.12
N PRO A 144 -16.68 20.20 -11.04
CA PRO A 144 -17.95 19.68 -10.57
C PRO A 144 -18.93 19.80 -11.72
N ALA A 145 -19.62 18.70 -12.07
CA ALA A 145 -20.58 18.68 -13.17
C ALA A 145 -21.60 19.84 -13.06
N VAL A 146 -21.84 20.30 -11.84
CA VAL A 146 -22.61 21.50 -11.49
C VAL A 146 -22.06 22.78 -12.15
N THR A 147 -20.74 23.02 -12.15
CA THR A 147 -20.16 24.21 -12.82
C THR A 147 -20.30 24.17 -14.33
N GLU A 148 -20.19 23.00 -14.96
CA GLU A 148 -20.41 22.89 -16.41
C GLU A 148 -21.89 22.98 -16.78
N ALA A 149 -22.78 22.40 -15.96
CA ALA A 149 -24.23 22.52 -16.12
C ALA A 149 -24.68 23.99 -15.98
N LEU A 150 -24.17 24.71 -14.98
CA LEU A 150 -24.44 26.14 -14.80
C LEU A 150 -23.86 26.98 -15.94
N ALA A 151 -22.64 26.68 -16.39
CA ALA A 151 -22.03 27.38 -17.52
C ALA A 151 -22.74 27.08 -18.86
N GLN A 152 -23.34 25.91 -19.04
CA GLN A 152 -24.20 25.61 -20.20
C GLN A 152 -25.56 26.31 -20.11
N PHE A 153 -26.15 26.38 -18.91
CA PHE A 153 -27.39 27.10 -18.66
C PHE A 153 -27.27 28.58 -19.05
N TRP A 154 -26.22 29.27 -18.58
CA TRP A 154 -25.99 30.69 -18.90
C TRP A 154 -25.58 30.98 -20.34
N ARG A 155 -25.17 29.97 -21.13
CA ARG A 155 -24.87 30.13 -22.56
C ARG A 155 -26.08 29.94 -23.46
N ARG A 156 -27.19 29.45 -22.91
CA ARG A 156 -28.45 29.23 -23.63
C ARG A 156 -29.42 30.41 -23.52
N TRP A 157 -29.07 31.45 -22.76
CA TRP A 157 -29.79 32.71 -22.57
C TRP A 157 -28.83 33.87 -22.86
#